data_AF-A0A6A5THM2-F1
#
_entry.id   AF-A0A6A5THM2-F1
#
_cell.length_a   1.000
_cell.length_b   1.000
_cell.length_c   1.000
_cell.angle_alpha   90.00
_cell.angle_beta   90.00
_cell.angle_gamma   90.00
#
_symmetry.space_group_name_H-M   'P 1'
#
loop_
_entity.id
_entity.type
_entity.pdbx_description
1 polymer ?
#
loop_
_entity_poly.entity_id
_entity_poly.type
_entity_poly.pdbx_seq_one_letter_code
_entity_poly.pdbx_strand_id
1 'polypeptide(L)'
;MFGSYQGTPTLKIRPCNYRKCKRSTTTTSHFTYYFPSRLLNVALTFTSTWKDVTGAGGSWHISMPQMIPDQHIVWGSHLWSDEEILDLFYTRRASPYMIREGDGSSILFWAIHHWKIEICKYLLLQNADRYIVNKKGSSPRELAWTRILSLASSDRTRDIPRLQEIFEDDDVFDNLGFTVLHMIVTGRKSDSLESILDNDTSNLNKLDNQNKTPLMWAAARGDCENVGTLLEYDASTKPKDKEGRTALSWAAWSGSSGCATCVRRLLEHGADTNIKDTRAYESPLHWALKGDNTAGIVTALLDYGADIASLSGTGLQPLHRAALSGAL
;
A
#
# COMPACT_ATOMS: atom_id res chain seq x y z
N MET A 1 -5.31 34.78 -31.88
CA MET A 1 -5.03 34.54 -33.31
C MET A 1 -4.51 33.11 -33.40
N PHE A 2 -5.38 32.16 -33.78
CA PHE A 2 -4.99 30.74 -33.89
C PHE A 2 -4.23 30.57 -35.21
N GLY A 3 -2.92 30.30 -35.13
CA GLY A 3 -2.10 30.04 -36.30
C GLY A 3 -2.41 28.66 -36.88
N SER A 4 -2.83 28.62 -38.14
CA SER A 4 -2.91 27.38 -38.91
C SER A 4 -1.51 27.00 -39.40
N TYR A 5 -1.03 25.81 -39.03
CA TYR A 5 0.20 25.23 -39.57
C TYR A 5 -0.13 24.39 -40.81
N GLN A 6 0.40 24.78 -41.97
CA GLN A 6 0.45 23.95 -43.17
C GLN A 6 1.90 23.49 -43.38
N GLY A 7 2.20 22.30 -42.88
CA GLY A 7 3.45 21.60 -43.18
C GLY A 7 3.21 20.10 -43.06
N THR A 8 3.84 19.30 -43.91
CA THR A 8 3.88 17.84 -43.74
C THR A 8 4.76 17.54 -42.53
N PRO A 9 4.21 17.06 -41.40
CA PRO A 9 5.04 16.71 -40.25
C PRO A 9 5.94 15.55 -40.67
N THR A 10 7.25 15.79 -40.73
CA THR A 10 8.22 14.71 -40.89
C THR A 10 8.25 13.92 -39.59
N LEU A 11 7.35 12.93 -39.50
CA LEU A 11 7.32 11.97 -38.40
C LEU A 11 8.60 11.11 -38.48
N LYS A 12 9.70 11.61 -37.91
CA LYS A 12 10.77 10.73 -37.45
C LYS A 12 10.11 9.73 -36.51
N ILE A 13 10.04 8.47 -36.95
CA ILE A 13 9.45 7.34 -36.23
C ILE A 13 9.91 7.41 -34.77
N ARG A 14 8.98 7.68 -33.86
CA ARG A 14 9.21 7.70 -32.42
C ARG A 14 8.06 7.00 -31.69
N PRO A 15 8.40 6.31 -30.60
CA PRO A 15 7.82 5.03 -30.25
C PRO A 15 6.40 5.22 -29.74
N CYS A 16 5.50 4.42 -30.30
CA CYS A 16 4.17 4.22 -29.74
C CYS A 16 4.35 3.70 -28.30
N ASN A 17 3.77 4.40 -27.31
CA ASN A 17 3.92 4.09 -25.88
C ASN A 17 3.31 2.71 -25.57
N TYR A 18 4.07 1.63 -25.78
CA TYR A 18 3.78 0.20 -25.46
C TYR A 18 3.17 -0.71 -26.51
N ARG A 19 2.56 -0.23 -27.60
CA ARG A 19 2.17 -1.10 -28.73
C ARG A 19 2.43 -0.43 -30.05
N LYS A 20 2.91 -1.20 -31.05
CA LYS A 20 3.01 -0.72 -32.44
C LYS A 20 1.69 -0.07 -32.85
N CYS A 21 1.78 1.15 -33.35
CA CYS A 21 0.63 1.91 -33.83
C CYS A 21 -0.16 1.04 -34.82
N LYS A 22 -1.45 0.77 -34.52
CA LYS A 22 -2.30 -0.08 -35.36
C LYS A 22 -2.76 0.70 -36.57
N ARG A 23 -2.16 0.42 -37.73
CA ARG A 23 -2.69 0.85 -39.02
C ARG A 23 -3.87 -0.06 -39.40
N SER A 24 -5.08 0.47 -39.49
CA SER A 24 -6.19 -0.22 -40.16
C SER A 24 -5.90 -0.28 -41.66
N THR A 25 -6.19 -1.39 -42.32
CA THR A 25 -5.98 -1.61 -43.76
C THR A 25 -7.07 -1.00 -44.65
N THR A 26 -7.94 -0.16 -44.10
CA THR A 26 -9.00 0.54 -44.85
C THR A 26 -8.59 1.97 -45.22
N THR A 27 -9.34 2.60 -46.13
CA THR A 27 -9.18 4.00 -46.61
C THR A 27 -9.12 5.07 -45.51
N THR A 28 -9.38 4.68 -44.27
CA THR A 28 -9.35 5.49 -43.06
C THR A 28 -8.19 5.06 -42.16
N SER A 29 -7.18 5.92 -42.04
CA SER A 29 -6.03 5.73 -41.13
C SER A 29 -6.29 6.45 -39.81
N HIS A 30 -6.25 5.71 -38.70
CA HIS A 30 -6.36 6.23 -37.34
C HIS A 30 -4.98 6.30 -36.69
N PHE A 31 -4.64 7.42 -36.05
CA PHE A 31 -3.40 7.61 -35.31
C PHE A 31 -3.74 8.14 -33.92
N THR A 32 -3.29 7.45 -32.88
CA THR A 32 -3.55 7.85 -31.49
C THR A 32 -2.24 8.27 -30.83
N TYR A 33 -2.18 9.52 -30.40
CA TYR A 33 -1.05 10.11 -29.68
C TYR A 33 -1.36 10.18 -28.20
N TYR A 34 -0.52 9.61 -27.37
CA TYR A 34 -0.66 9.62 -25.93
C TYR A 34 0.24 10.73 -25.37
N PHE A 35 -0.33 11.68 -24.64
CA PHE A 35 0.39 12.74 -23.97
C PHE A 35 0.41 12.46 -22.46
N PRO A 36 1.49 11.85 -21.93
CA PRO A 36 1.74 11.89 -20.50
C PRO A 36 2.22 13.31 -20.17
N SER A 37 1.35 14.16 -19.65
CA SER A 37 1.73 15.48 -19.14
C SER A 37 1.43 15.59 -17.66
N ARG A 38 2.13 16.52 -16.98
CA ARG A 38 1.97 16.82 -15.54
C ARG A 38 0.53 17.23 -15.16
N LEU A 39 -0.31 17.63 -16.12
CA LEU A 39 -1.63 18.18 -15.88
C LEU A 39 -2.78 17.35 -16.51
N LEU A 40 -2.49 16.54 -17.53
CA LEU A 40 -3.52 15.83 -18.32
C LEU A 40 -2.96 14.52 -18.90
N ASN A 41 -3.66 13.40 -18.64
CA ASN A 41 -3.43 12.07 -19.24
C ASN A 41 -4.41 11.87 -20.41
N VAL A 42 -3.98 12.22 -21.61
CA VAL A 42 -4.89 12.46 -22.72
C VAL A 42 -4.41 11.76 -23.99
N ALA A 43 -5.33 11.10 -24.71
CA ALA A 43 -5.11 10.72 -26.10
C ALA A 43 -5.62 11.82 -27.01
N LEU A 44 -4.82 12.15 -28.00
CA LEU A 44 -5.29 12.81 -29.20
C LEU A 44 -5.42 11.76 -30.29
N THR A 45 -6.65 11.49 -30.70
CA THR A 45 -6.96 10.62 -31.85
C THR A 45 -7.09 11.47 -33.09
N PHE A 46 -6.16 11.26 -34.01
CA PHE A 46 -6.21 11.76 -35.36
C PHE A 46 -6.86 10.69 -36.25
N THR A 47 -7.78 11.12 -37.12
CA THR A 47 -8.34 10.25 -38.15
C THR A 47 -8.20 10.93 -39.50
N SER A 48 -7.55 10.25 -40.44
CA SER A 48 -7.41 10.69 -41.82
C SER A 48 -8.14 9.71 -42.71
N THR A 49 -9.04 10.24 -43.53
CA THR A 49 -9.80 9.44 -44.50
C THR A 49 -9.38 9.87 -45.90
N TRP A 50 -8.78 8.95 -46.66
CA TRP A 50 -8.43 9.15 -48.06
C TRP A 50 -9.55 8.57 -48.92
N LYS A 51 -10.31 9.45 -49.56
CA LYS A 51 -11.19 9.09 -50.68
C LYS A 51 -10.51 9.55 -51.95
N ASP A 52 -9.86 8.64 -52.67
CA ASP A 52 -9.67 8.79 -54.11
C ASP A 52 -10.91 8.17 -54.76
N VAL A 53 -11.58 8.81 -55.73
CA VAL A 53 -11.02 9.15 -57.04
C VAL A 53 -11.64 10.48 -57.53
N THR A 54 -10.82 11.32 -58.18
CA THR A 54 -11.16 12.46 -59.07
C THR A 54 -11.41 13.87 -58.51
N GLY A 55 -11.17 14.20 -57.25
CA GLY A 55 -11.29 15.60 -56.82
C GLY A 55 -10.72 15.88 -55.44
N ALA A 56 -9.88 16.91 -55.35
CA ALA A 56 -9.09 17.31 -54.19
C ALA A 56 -9.94 17.56 -52.91
N GLY A 57 -10.22 16.50 -52.15
CA GLY A 57 -11.07 16.58 -50.96
C GLY A 57 -10.77 15.51 -49.92
N GLY A 58 -9.52 15.44 -49.44
CA GLY A 58 -9.20 14.67 -48.24
C GLY A 58 -9.75 15.38 -47.00
N SER A 59 -10.56 14.68 -46.19
CA SER A 59 -11.08 15.25 -44.93
C SER A 59 -10.27 14.75 -43.74
N TRP A 60 -9.91 15.68 -42.86
CA TRP A 60 -9.17 15.42 -41.63
C TRP A 60 -10.11 15.68 -40.46
N HIS A 61 -10.31 14.67 -39.63
CA HIS A 61 -11.09 14.81 -38.41
C HIS A 61 -10.13 14.67 -37.23
N ILE A 62 -9.87 15.80 -36.58
CA ILE A 62 -9.13 15.87 -35.32
C ILE A 62 -10.18 15.78 -34.22
N SER A 63 -10.19 14.66 -33.49
CA SER A 63 -11.03 14.54 -32.31
C SER A 63 -10.38 15.30 -31.17
N MET A 64 -11.19 16.00 -30.37
CA MET A 64 -10.67 16.67 -29.18
C MET A 64 -9.96 15.67 -28.27
N PRO A 65 -8.90 16.11 -27.58
CA PRO A 65 -8.16 15.25 -26.69
C PRO A 65 -9.09 14.62 -25.63
N GLN A 66 -9.15 13.29 -25.59
CA GLN A 66 -9.97 12.56 -24.62
C GLN A 66 -9.07 12.03 -23.50
N MET A 67 -9.51 12.20 -22.25
CA MET A 67 -8.92 11.49 -21.12
C MET A 67 -9.06 10.00 -21.39
N ILE A 68 -7.95 9.26 -21.38
CA ILE A 68 -7.97 7.83 -21.65
C ILE A 68 -8.10 7.13 -20.31
N PRO A 69 -9.16 6.32 -20.10
CA PRO A 69 -9.26 5.46 -18.92
C PRO A 69 -8.19 4.34 -18.91
N ASP A 70 -7.65 4.01 -20.09
CA ASP A 70 -6.89 2.80 -20.33
C ASP A 70 -5.45 3.06 -20.80
N GLN A 71 -4.52 3.07 -19.86
CA GLN A 71 -3.23 2.42 -20.11
C GLN A 71 -3.21 1.12 -19.31
N HIS A 72 -2.91 0.01 -19.98
CA HIS A 72 -2.54 -1.22 -19.29
C HIS A 72 -1.51 -0.87 -18.22
N ILE A 73 -1.86 -1.15 -16.97
CA ILE A 73 -1.07 -0.78 -15.80
C ILE A 73 0.32 -1.39 -15.99
N VAL A 74 1.33 -0.54 -16.14
CA VAL A 74 2.73 -0.97 -16.30
C VAL A 74 3.19 -1.74 -15.06
N TRP A 75 2.66 -1.38 -13.90
CA TRP A 75 2.99 -1.96 -12.61
C TRP A 75 1.96 -3.01 -12.15
N GLY A 76 2.42 -4.02 -11.41
CA GLY A 76 1.54 -5.05 -10.83
C GLY A 76 1.35 -6.32 -11.66
N SER A 77 2.03 -6.46 -12.80
CA SER A 77 2.22 -7.77 -13.43
C SER A 77 3.60 -8.33 -13.09
N HIS A 78 3.72 -9.63 -12.85
CA HIS A 78 5.00 -10.32 -12.60
C HIS A 78 5.97 -10.30 -13.80
N LEU A 79 5.63 -9.55 -14.85
CA LEU A 79 6.28 -9.57 -16.15
C LEU A 79 7.37 -8.49 -16.28
N TRP A 80 7.46 -7.55 -15.35
CA TRP A 80 8.35 -6.39 -15.44
C TRP A 80 9.28 -6.35 -14.25
N SER A 81 10.58 -6.17 -14.52
CA SER A 81 11.60 -5.89 -13.50
C SER A 81 11.55 -4.42 -13.06
N ASP A 82 12.12 -4.12 -11.89
CA ASP A 82 12.16 -2.75 -11.36
C ASP A 82 12.95 -1.81 -12.29
N GLU A 83 13.99 -2.32 -12.95
CA GLU A 83 14.80 -1.59 -13.93
C GLU A 83 14.02 -1.24 -15.19
N GLU A 84 13.25 -2.19 -15.74
CA GLU A 84 12.37 -1.94 -16.88
C GLU A 84 11.31 -0.91 -16.54
N ILE A 85 10.71 -1.00 -15.33
CA ILE A 85 9.74 0.00 -14.87
C ILE A 85 10.40 1.39 -14.81
N LEU A 86 11.61 1.50 -14.28
CA LEU A 86 12.35 2.76 -14.23
C LEU A 86 12.71 3.29 -15.64
N ASP A 87 13.17 2.44 -16.56
CA ASP A 87 13.48 2.82 -17.95
C ASP A 87 12.28 3.44 -18.66
N LEU A 88 11.08 2.91 -18.41
CA LEU A 88 9.86 3.47 -18.93
C LEU A 88 9.55 4.89 -18.43
N PHE A 89 9.88 5.16 -17.17
CA PHE A 89 9.76 6.50 -16.62
C PHE A 89 10.84 7.44 -17.17
N TYR A 90 12.09 6.99 -17.24
CA TYR A 90 13.19 7.76 -17.83
C TYR A 90 12.94 8.12 -19.29
N THR A 91 12.40 7.17 -20.07
CA THR A 91 12.03 7.37 -21.48
C THR A 91 10.71 8.14 -21.65
N ARG A 92 10.08 8.57 -20.55
CA ARG A 92 8.80 9.30 -20.48
C ARG A 92 7.64 8.58 -21.19
N ARG A 93 7.70 7.24 -21.22
CA ARG A 93 6.63 6.39 -21.75
C ARG A 93 5.54 6.15 -20.70
N ALA A 94 5.85 6.30 -19.42
CA ALA A 94 4.91 6.23 -18.30
C ALA A 94 4.87 7.54 -17.50
N SER A 95 3.72 7.82 -16.87
CA SER A 95 3.51 9.02 -16.04
C SER A 95 3.58 8.68 -14.54
N PRO A 96 4.22 9.51 -13.70
CA PRO A 96 4.30 9.27 -12.26
C PRO A 96 2.95 9.44 -11.53
N TYR A 97 1.93 9.97 -12.22
CA TYR A 97 0.59 10.23 -11.70
C TYR A 97 -0.43 9.16 -12.08
N MET A 98 0.01 8.03 -12.63
CA MET A 98 -0.93 7.02 -13.09
C MET A 98 -1.64 6.34 -11.92
N ILE A 99 -2.94 6.10 -12.11
CA ILE A 99 -3.85 5.53 -11.11
C ILE A 99 -4.40 4.22 -11.65
N ARG A 100 -4.53 3.22 -10.79
CA ARG A 100 -5.16 1.94 -11.13
C ARG A 100 -6.68 2.04 -11.02
N GLU A 101 -7.39 1.82 -12.12
CA GLU A 101 -8.87 1.89 -12.21
C GLU A 101 -9.59 0.98 -11.18
N GLY A 102 -9.03 -0.19 -10.89
CA GLY A 102 -9.64 -1.17 -9.97
C GLY A 102 -9.83 -0.62 -8.56
N ASP A 103 -8.75 -0.26 -7.89
CA ASP A 103 -8.74 0.17 -6.49
C ASP A 103 -8.51 1.68 -6.29
N GLY A 104 -8.18 2.42 -7.35
CA GLY A 104 -7.82 3.84 -7.29
C GLY A 104 -6.41 4.09 -6.75
N SER A 105 -5.55 3.08 -6.66
CA SER A 105 -4.19 3.26 -6.11
C SER A 105 -3.25 3.89 -7.13
N SER A 106 -2.48 4.90 -6.72
CA SER A 106 -1.42 5.47 -7.55
C SER A 106 -0.24 4.52 -7.71
N ILE A 107 0.63 4.77 -8.68
CA ILE A 107 1.87 3.99 -8.80
C ILE A 107 2.78 4.16 -7.58
N LEU A 108 2.80 5.34 -6.96
CA LEU A 108 3.53 5.55 -5.71
C LEU A 108 2.97 4.66 -4.60
N PHE A 109 1.65 4.53 -4.49
CA PHE A 109 1.00 3.60 -3.56
C PHE A 109 1.46 2.16 -3.79
N TRP A 110 1.53 1.72 -5.05
CA TRP A 110 2.02 0.38 -5.39
C TRP A 110 3.51 0.18 -5.06
N ALA A 111 4.35 1.15 -5.39
CA ALA A 111 5.79 1.08 -5.12
C ALA A 111 6.06 0.93 -3.62
N ILE A 112 5.34 1.68 -2.79
CA ILE A 112 5.41 1.57 -1.32
C ILE A 112 4.88 0.20 -0.86
N HIS A 113 3.75 -0.25 -1.41
CA HIS A 113 3.16 -1.55 -1.05
C HIS A 113 4.12 -2.72 -1.28
N HIS A 114 4.94 -2.64 -2.33
CA HIS A 114 5.91 -3.68 -2.74
C HIS A 114 7.35 -3.37 -2.33
N TRP A 115 7.59 -2.37 -1.46
CA TRP A 115 8.93 -1.99 -0.98
C TRP A 115 9.93 -1.63 -2.10
N LYS A 116 9.45 -1.01 -3.18
CA LYS A 116 10.27 -0.59 -4.33
C LYS A 116 10.89 0.79 -4.09
N ILE A 117 11.89 0.85 -3.19
CA ILE A 117 12.49 2.11 -2.71
C ILE A 117 13.02 2.98 -3.84
N GLU A 118 13.71 2.42 -4.84
CA GLU A 118 14.25 3.20 -5.97
C GLU A 118 13.16 3.83 -6.84
N ILE A 119 12.06 3.09 -7.05
CA ILE A 119 10.89 3.61 -7.76
C ILE A 119 10.22 4.72 -6.94
N CYS A 120 10.09 4.55 -5.61
CA CYS A 120 9.59 5.61 -4.72
C CYS A 120 10.43 6.89 -4.83
N LYS A 121 11.76 6.77 -4.74
CA LYS A 121 12.70 7.91 -4.88
C LYS A 121 12.50 8.63 -6.20
N TYR A 122 12.48 7.88 -7.31
CA TYR A 122 12.28 8.45 -8.64
C TYR A 122 10.93 9.18 -8.76
N LEU A 123 9.84 8.54 -8.34
CA LEU A 123 8.49 9.11 -8.44
C LEU A 123 8.37 10.41 -7.65
N LEU A 124 8.97 10.46 -6.46
CA LEU A 124 8.95 11.66 -5.62
C LEU A 124 9.82 12.79 -6.19
N LEU A 125 10.96 12.47 -6.82
CA LEU A 125 11.74 13.45 -7.60
C LEU A 125 10.94 14.02 -8.77
N GLN A 126 9.99 13.27 -9.32
CA GLN A 126 9.05 13.74 -10.35
C GLN A 126 7.79 14.40 -9.79
N ASN A 127 7.75 14.73 -8.49
CA ASN A 127 6.58 15.28 -7.79
C ASN A 127 5.32 14.41 -7.91
N ALA A 128 5.44 13.09 -7.79
CA ALA A 128 4.27 12.22 -7.63
C ALA A 128 3.43 12.64 -6.42
N ASP A 129 2.11 12.57 -6.55
CA ASP A 129 1.19 12.97 -5.49
C ASP A 129 1.23 11.98 -4.31
N ARG A 130 1.57 12.51 -3.13
CA ARG A 130 1.66 11.76 -1.86
C ARG A 130 0.30 11.63 -1.16
N TYR A 131 -0.64 12.49 -1.50
CA TYR A 131 -1.92 12.70 -0.81
C TYR A 131 -3.10 12.08 -1.54
N ILE A 132 -2.90 11.61 -2.77
CA ILE A 132 -3.96 10.98 -3.55
C ILE A 132 -4.54 9.77 -2.83
N VAL A 133 -5.83 9.82 -2.53
CA VAL A 133 -6.53 8.74 -1.82
C VAL A 133 -7.09 7.72 -2.81
N ASN A 134 -6.89 6.45 -2.50
CA ASN A 134 -7.52 5.36 -3.25
C ASN A 134 -9.01 5.19 -2.86
N LYS A 135 -9.73 4.26 -3.49
CA LYS A 135 -11.15 3.98 -3.17
C LYS A 135 -11.38 3.51 -1.72
N LYS A 136 -10.33 3.07 -1.03
CA LYS A 136 -10.36 2.68 0.40
C LYS A 136 -10.07 3.85 1.34
N GLY A 137 -9.82 5.04 0.80
CA GLY A 137 -9.48 6.24 1.56
C GLY A 137 -8.06 6.24 2.12
N SER A 138 -7.13 5.46 1.55
CA SER A 138 -5.73 5.44 1.98
C SER A 138 -4.84 6.16 0.98
N SER A 139 -4.00 7.06 1.48
CA SER A 139 -2.99 7.76 0.69
C SER A 139 -1.64 7.01 0.64
N PRO A 140 -0.79 7.23 -0.38
CA PRO A 140 0.58 6.69 -0.42
C PRO A 140 1.39 7.06 0.82
N ARG A 141 1.23 8.29 1.32
CA ARG A 141 1.86 8.79 2.55
C ARG A 141 1.44 7.97 3.77
N GLU A 142 0.14 7.75 3.97
CA GLU A 142 -0.35 6.89 5.05
C GLU A 142 0.19 5.48 4.93
N LEU A 143 0.24 4.94 3.71
CA LEU A 143 0.82 3.61 3.49
C LEU A 143 2.31 3.57 3.85
N ALA A 144 3.09 4.60 3.51
CA ALA A 144 4.52 4.65 3.84
C ALA A 144 4.73 4.62 5.36
N TRP A 145 4.05 5.50 6.08
CA TRP A 145 4.14 5.58 7.54
C TRP A 145 3.63 4.33 8.24
N THR A 146 2.57 3.71 7.72
CA THR A 146 2.09 2.45 8.27
C THR A 146 3.09 1.33 8.10
N ARG A 147 3.82 1.27 6.98
CA ARG A 147 4.89 0.30 6.77
C ARG A 147 6.10 0.57 7.68
N ILE A 148 6.49 1.82 7.83
CA ILE A 148 7.58 2.24 8.73
C ILE A 148 7.24 1.85 10.18
N LEU A 149 6.03 2.14 10.63
CA LEU A 149 5.61 1.95 12.03
C LEU A 149 5.21 0.51 12.37
N SER A 150 4.69 -0.25 11.40
CA SER A 150 4.12 -1.60 11.61
C SER A 150 5.17 -2.70 11.86
N LEU A 151 6.47 -2.38 11.93
CA LEU A 151 7.61 -3.30 12.18
C LEU A 151 7.41 -4.71 11.56
N ALA A 152 6.97 -4.68 10.31
CA ALA A 152 6.49 -5.83 9.57
C ALA A 152 7.64 -6.54 8.86
N SER A 153 8.14 -7.62 9.47
CA SER A 153 9.20 -8.54 9.03
C SER A 153 10.64 -8.16 9.37
N SER A 154 11.27 -9.05 10.13
CA SER A 154 12.72 -9.19 10.36
C SER A 154 13.56 -9.06 9.08
N ASP A 155 13.01 -9.49 7.93
CA ASP A 155 13.67 -9.49 6.62
C ASP A 155 13.78 -8.09 5.96
N ARG A 156 12.98 -7.09 6.38
CA ARG A 156 12.91 -5.76 5.72
C ARG A 156 13.42 -4.58 6.55
N THR A 157 14.12 -4.86 7.65
CA THR A 157 14.71 -3.86 8.55
C THR A 157 15.63 -2.85 7.85
N ARG A 158 16.30 -3.24 6.74
CA ARG A 158 17.20 -2.37 5.96
C ARG A 158 16.47 -1.30 5.14
N ASP A 159 15.24 -1.56 4.71
CA ASP A 159 14.50 -0.66 3.82
C ASP A 159 13.71 0.39 4.60
N ILE A 160 13.43 0.15 5.90
CA ILE A 160 12.68 1.06 6.77
C ILE A 160 13.39 2.42 6.91
N PRO A 161 14.69 2.51 7.26
CA PRO A 161 15.38 3.81 7.36
C PRO A 161 15.38 4.56 6.04
N ARG A 162 15.54 3.84 4.91
CA ARG A 162 15.54 4.44 3.57
C ARG A 162 14.18 5.00 3.21
N LEU A 163 13.09 4.30 3.55
CA LEU A 163 11.74 4.80 3.35
C LEU A 163 11.45 5.97 4.30
N GLN A 164 11.95 5.93 5.53
CA GLN A 164 11.82 7.03 6.47
C GLN A 164 12.51 8.30 5.95
N GLU A 165 13.76 8.22 5.49
CA GLU A 165 14.51 9.34 4.89
C GLU A 165 13.73 10.00 3.75
N ILE A 166 13.05 9.20 2.92
CA ILE A 166 12.26 9.70 1.78
C ILE A 166 11.01 10.49 2.22
N PHE A 167 10.45 10.17 3.37
CA PHE A 167 9.20 10.73 3.89
C PHE A 167 9.39 11.61 5.14
N GLU A 168 10.64 11.90 5.52
CA GLU A 168 11.01 12.62 6.75
C GLU A 168 10.58 14.10 6.72
N ASP A 169 10.64 14.74 5.56
CA ASP A 169 10.29 16.16 5.36
C ASP A 169 8.78 16.46 5.39
N ASP A 170 7.92 15.44 5.40
CA ASP A 170 6.48 15.68 5.46
C ASP A 170 6.05 15.84 6.93
N ASP A 171 5.66 17.05 7.33
CA ASP A 171 5.00 17.30 8.62
C ASP A 171 3.65 16.54 8.66
N VAL A 172 3.61 15.33 9.24
CA VAL A 172 2.41 14.47 9.28
C VAL A 172 2.11 13.97 10.68
N PHE A 173 1.12 14.53 11.37
CA PHE A 173 0.32 13.71 12.31
C PHE A 173 -1.18 14.02 12.29
N ASP A 174 -1.63 15.10 11.63
CA ASP A 174 -3.07 15.42 11.55
C ASP A 174 -3.87 14.44 10.68
N ASN A 175 -3.24 13.79 9.68
CA ASN A 175 -3.97 12.97 8.69
C ASN A 175 -3.95 11.46 8.94
N LEU A 176 -3.22 10.95 9.93
CA LEU A 176 -3.27 9.53 10.32
C LEU A 176 -4.36 9.27 11.38
N GLY A 177 -4.94 10.32 11.95
CA GLY A 177 -5.86 10.23 13.08
C GLY A 177 -5.15 9.78 14.37
N PHE A 178 -3.83 9.99 14.47
CA PHE A 178 -3.06 9.59 15.65
C PHE A 178 -3.37 10.51 16.82
N THR A 179 -3.67 9.90 17.97
CA THR A 179 -3.71 10.59 19.25
C THR A 179 -2.32 10.68 19.87
N VAL A 180 -2.18 11.43 20.95
CA VAL A 180 -0.93 11.52 21.72
C VAL A 180 -0.44 10.13 22.15
N LEU A 181 -1.35 9.23 22.54
CA LEU A 181 -1.00 7.85 22.91
C LEU A 181 -0.43 7.04 21.74
N HIS A 182 -0.95 7.23 20.51
CA HIS A 182 -0.37 6.61 19.32
C HIS A 182 1.07 7.08 19.09
N MET A 183 1.35 8.37 19.32
CA MET A 183 2.69 8.94 19.12
C MET A 183 3.72 8.42 20.14
N ILE A 184 3.30 8.21 21.39
CA ILE A 184 4.19 7.67 22.44
C ILE A 184 4.55 6.22 22.14
N VAL A 185 3.54 5.39 21.88
CA VAL A 185 3.72 3.96 21.59
C VAL A 185 4.58 3.72 20.33
N THR A 186 4.52 4.64 19.37
CA THR A 186 5.35 4.57 18.16
C THR A 186 6.77 5.09 18.36
N GLY A 187 7.13 5.57 19.56
CA GLY A 187 8.44 6.11 19.90
C GLY A 187 8.72 7.50 19.33
N ARG A 188 7.69 8.20 18.85
CA ARG A 188 7.80 9.55 18.26
C ARG A 188 7.72 10.65 19.30
N LYS A 189 7.00 10.39 20.39
CA LYS A 189 6.97 11.25 21.58
C LYS A 189 7.62 10.51 22.73
N SER A 190 8.57 11.14 23.40
CA SER A 190 9.29 10.58 24.55
C SER A 190 8.59 10.84 25.89
N ASP A 191 7.34 11.31 25.86
CA ASP A 191 6.58 11.54 27.09
C ASP A 191 6.26 10.21 27.78
N SER A 192 6.20 10.22 29.11
CA SER A 192 5.77 9.04 29.86
C SER A 192 4.32 8.69 29.52
N LEU A 193 4.10 7.43 29.15
CA LEU A 193 2.77 6.92 28.86
C LEU A 193 1.88 6.99 30.11
N GLU A 194 2.43 6.65 31.28
CA GLU A 194 1.74 6.65 32.57
C GLU A 194 1.23 8.05 32.93
N SER A 195 2.07 9.08 32.80
CA SER A 195 1.67 10.44 33.18
C SER A 195 0.54 10.99 32.33
N ILE A 196 0.41 10.53 31.09
CA ILE A 196 -0.68 10.95 30.21
C ILE A 196 -1.95 10.18 30.51
N LEU A 197 -1.84 8.88 30.81
CA LEU A 197 -2.98 8.04 31.19
C LEU A 197 -3.54 8.38 32.57
N ASP A 198 -2.69 8.79 33.51
CA ASP A 198 -3.10 9.31 34.82
C ASP A 198 -3.96 10.57 34.71
N ASN A 199 -3.68 11.41 33.70
CA ASN A 199 -4.40 12.65 33.48
C ASN A 199 -5.68 12.45 32.64
N ASP A 200 -5.63 11.64 31.58
CA ASP A 200 -6.76 11.41 30.70
C ASP A 200 -6.72 10.03 30.00
N THR A 201 -7.69 9.18 30.30
CA THR A 201 -7.88 7.87 29.67
C THR A 201 -8.87 7.90 28.50
N SER A 202 -9.45 9.05 28.16
CA SER A 202 -10.49 9.18 27.12
C SER A 202 -10.05 8.67 25.74
N ASN A 203 -8.75 8.78 25.45
CA ASN A 203 -8.15 8.42 24.16
C ASN A 203 -7.56 7.00 24.11
N LEU A 204 -7.66 6.23 25.20
CA LEU A 204 -7.04 4.90 25.34
C LEU A 204 -7.46 3.92 24.23
N ASN A 205 -8.74 3.95 23.86
CA ASN A 205 -9.33 3.10 22.83
C ASN A 205 -9.64 3.86 21.53
N LYS A 206 -9.11 5.09 21.38
CA LYS A 206 -9.37 5.89 20.19
C LYS A 206 -8.77 5.20 18.97
N LEU A 207 -9.53 5.21 17.88
CA LEU A 207 -9.15 4.59 16.62
C LEU A 207 -8.45 5.62 15.73
N ASP A 208 -7.32 5.23 15.14
CA ASP A 208 -6.69 5.95 14.04
C ASP A 208 -7.46 5.77 12.71
N ASN A 209 -6.96 6.35 11.63
CA ASN A 209 -7.59 6.25 10.31
C ASN A 209 -7.54 4.83 9.69
N GLN A 210 -6.88 3.86 10.32
CA GLN A 210 -6.92 2.43 9.98
C GLN A 210 -7.75 1.60 10.96
N ASN A 211 -8.48 2.25 11.85
CA ASN A 211 -9.19 1.62 12.96
C ASN A 211 -8.26 0.87 13.91
N LYS A 212 -7.00 1.29 14.05
CA LYS A 212 -6.07 0.76 15.04
C LYS A 212 -6.12 1.59 16.31
N THR A 213 -6.06 0.90 17.45
CA THR A 213 -5.88 1.51 18.77
C THR A 213 -4.40 1.66 19.12
N PRO A 214 -4.02 2.50 20.10
CA PRO A 214 -2.66 2.55 20.63
C PRO A 214 -2.14 1.16 21.03
N LEU A 215 -2.98 0.32 21.65
CA LEU A 215 -2.63 -1.05 22.05
C LEU A 215 -2.22 -1.94 20.86
N MET A 216 -2.89 -1.79 19.70
CA MET A 216 -2.51 -2.54 18.49
C MET A 216 -1.16 -2.12 17.95
N TRP A 217 -0.81 -0.83 18.04
CA TRP A 217 0.50 -0.34 17.64
C TRP A 217 1.60 -0.83 18.59
N ALA A 218 1.35 -0.86 19.89
CA ALA A 218 2.29 -1.39 20.88
C ALA A 218 2.54 -2.89 20.65
N ALA A 219 1.45 -3.64 20.44
CA ALA A 219 1.47 -5.06 20.11
C ALA A 219 2.22 -5.36 18.81
N ALA A 220 1.99 -4.57 17.75
CA ALA A 220 2.66 -4.73 16.46
C ALA A 220 4.17 -4.48 16.54
N ARG A 221 4.63 -3.72 17.54
CA ARG A 221 6.06 -3.43 17.76
C ARG A 221 6.73 -4.42 18.72
N GLY A 222 5.96 -5.31 19.35
CA GLY A 222 6.47 -6.18 20.41
C GLY A 222 6.89 -5.41 21.67
N ASP A 223 6.37 -4.21 21.88
CA ASP A 223 6.71 -3.35 23.01
C ASP A 223 5.89 -3.75 24.25
N CYS A 224 6.40 -4.73 24.99
CA CYS A 224 5.63 -5.35 26.08
C CYS A 224 5.50 -4.49 27.33
N GLU A 225 6.36 -3.47 27.48
CA GLU A 225 6.21 -2.45 28.53
C GLU A 225 4.97 -1.61 28.24
N ASN A 226 4.91 -1.00 27.06
CA ASN A 226 3.75 -0.18 26.66
C ASN A 226 2.45 -1.01 26.55
N VAL A 227 2.51 -2.27 26.09
CA VAL A 227 1.33 -3.17 26.12
C VAL A 227 0.89 -3.41 27.56
N GLY A 228 1.82 -3.66 28.48
CA GLY A 228 1.54 -3.87 29.90
C GLY A 228 0.84 -2.66 30.52
N THR A 229 1.43 -1.47 30.37
CA THR A 229 0.87 -0.23 30.89
C THR A 229 -0.52 0.04 30.30
N LEU A 230 -0.71 -0.08 28.98
CA LEU A 230 -2.03 0.14 28.38
C LEU A 230 -3.10 -0.81 28.94
N LEU A 231 -2.76 -2.08 29.17
CA LEU A 231 -3.67 -3.09 29.72
C LEU A 231 -3.97 -2.86 31.20
N GLU A 232 -3.01 -2.34 31.97
CA GLU A 232 -3.21 -1.97 33.38
C GLU A 232 -4.19 -0.80 33.56
N TYR A 233 -4.34 0.06 32.54
CA TYR A 233 -5.34 1.12 32.48
C TYR A 233 -6.64 0.71 31.74
N ASP A 234 -6.92 -0.60 31.64
CA ASP A 234 -8.12 -1.17 31.02
C ASP A 234 -8.27 -0.90 29.50
N ALA A 235 -7.15 -0.91 28.74
CA ALA A 235 -7.23 -0.86 27.28
C ALA A 235 -8.00 -2.08 26.73
N SER A 236 -8.91 -1.82 25.78
CA SER A 236 -9.74 -2.87 25.23
C SER A 236 -8.97 -3.72 24.21
N THR A 237 -9.01 -5.03 24.38
CA THR A 237 -8.45 -6.03 23.44
C THR A 237 -9.40 -6.38 22.29
N LYS A 238 -10.66 -5.92 22.36
CA LYS A 238 -11.77 -6.25 21.44
C LYS A 238 -11.77 -5.49 20.09
N PRO A 239 -11.32 -4.23 20.00
CA PRO A 239 -11.36 -3.48 18.75
C PRO A 239 -10.67 -4.24 17.62
N LYS A 240 -11.13 -3.97 16.39
CA LYS A 240 -10.59 -4.56 15.18
C LYS A 240 -10.19 -3.47 14.20
N ASP A 241 -9.06 -3.66 13.54
CA ASP A 241 -8.63 -2.76 12.48
C ASP A 241 -9.49 -2.91 11.20
N LYS A 242 -9.20 -2.11 10.17
CA LYS A 242 -9.89 -2.19 8.86
C LYS A 242 -9.82 -3.56 8.18
N GLU A 243 -8.88 -4.42 8.57
CA GLU A 243 -8.74 -5.80 8.08
C GLU A 243 -9.29 -6.83 9.07
N GLY A 244 -10.00 -6.40 10.12
CA GLY A 244 -10.56 -7.31 11.12
C GLY A 244 -9.56 -7.88 12.12
N ARG A 245 -8.31 -7.40 12.13
CA ARG A 245 -7.25 -7.89 13.03
C ARG A 245 -7.36 -7.25 14.41
N THR A 246 -7.08 -8.02 15.46
CA THR A 246 -7.05 -7.56 16.85
C THR A 246 -5.61 -7.28 17.30
N ALA A 247 -5.44 -6.68 18.49
CA ALA A 247 -4.12 -6.50 19.10
C ALA A 247 -3.36 -7.84 19.23
N LEU A 248 -4.07 -8.94 19.53
CA LEU A 248 -3.49 -10.28 19.59
C LEU A 248 -2.97 -10.76 18.23
N SER A 249 -3.69 -10.50 17.13
CA SER A 249 -3.22 -10.83 15.77
C SER A 249 -1.91 -10.10 15.43
N TRP A 250 -1.81 -8.83 15.83
CA TRP A 250 -0.60 -8.01 15.63
C TRP A 250 0.58 -8.49 16.49
N ALA A 251 0.34 -8.78 17.77
CA ALA A 251 1.37 -9.34 18.67
C ALA A 251 1.88 -10.70 18.19
N ALA A 252 0.97 -11.55 17.68
CA ALA A 252 1.32 -12.86 17.13
C ALA A 252 2.22 -12.75 15.90
N TRP A 253 2.02 -11.74 15.05
CA TRP A 253 2.78 -11.58 13.81
C TRP A 253 4.18 -10.95 13.98
N SER A 254 4.36 -10.10 14.99
CA SER A 254 5.55 -9.26 15.16
C SER A 254 6.89 -10.02 15.22
N GLY A 255 6.89 -11.35 15.49
CA GLY A 255 8.02 -12.26 15.22
C GLY A 255 9.36 -11.90 15.84
N SER A 256 9.38 -10.91 16.75
CA SER A 256 10.58 -10.34 17.35
C SER A 256 10.67 -10.77 18.81
N SER A 257 11.90 -10.82 19.33
CA SER A 257 12.20 -11.11 20.73
C SER A 257 11.44 -10.16 21.67
N GLY A 258 10.38 -10.68 22.30
CA GLY A 258 9.44 -9.92 23.14
C GLY A 258 7.97 -10.34 22.92
N CYS A 259 7.59 -10.80 21.72
CA CYS A 259 6.18 -11.02 21.39
C CYS A 259 5.44 -12.05 22.27
N ALA A 260 6.11 -13.07 22.81
CA ALA A 260 5.46 -14.08 23.64
C ALA A 260 4.93 -13.51 24.97
N THR A 261 5.64 -12.57 25.60
CA THR A 261 5.16 -11.91 26.83
C THR A 261 4.00 -10.97 26.52
N CYS A 262 4.08 -10.21 25.43
CA CYS A 262 2.97 -9.38 24.94
C CYS A 262 1.71 -10.21 24.67
N VAL A 263 1.86 -11.37 23.99
CA VAL A 263 0.75 -12.30 23.73
C VAL A 263 0.16 -12.82 25.02
N ARG A 264 0.99 -13.28 25.98
CA ARG A 264 0.49 -13.73 27.29
C ARG A 264 -0.28 -12.64 28.03
N ARG A 265 0.24 -11.41 28.08
CA ARG A 265 -0.44 -10.28 28.74
C ARG A 265 -1.79 -9.99 28.09
N LEU A 266 -1.86 -9.99 26.76
CA LEU A 266 -3.14 -9.82 26.04
C LEU A 266 -4.14 -10.94 26.36
N LEU A 267 -3.68 -12.18 26.46
CA LEU A 267 -4.51 -13.35 26.80
C LEU A 267 -5.00 -13.32 28.25
N GLU A 268 -4.13 -12.95 29.20
CA GLU A 268 -4.45 -12.76 30.62
C GLU A 268 -5.54 -11.68 30.80
N HIS A 269 -5.55 -10.64 29.94
CA HIS A 269 -6.58 -9.61 29.88
C HIS A 269 -7.77 -9.94 28.95
N GLY A 270 -7.98 -11.23 28.64
CA GLY A 270 -9.19 -11.72 27.97
C GLY A 270 -9.26 -11.47 26.46
N ALA A 271 -8.11 -11.33 25.77
CA ALA A 271 -8.10 -11.30 24.31
C ALA A 271 -8.58 -12.64 23.72
N ASP A 272 -9.45 -12.57 22.71
CA ASP A 272 -9.98 -13.75 22.01
C ASP A 272 -8.95 -14.31 21.01
N THR A 273 -8.57 -15.57 21.18
CA THR A 273 -7.58 -16.32 20.39
C THR A 273 -8.07 -16.72 19.00
N ASN A 274 -9.38 -16.65 18.74
CA ASN A 274 -10.00 -17.25 17.55
C ASN A 274 -10.58 -16.20 16.57
N ILE A 275 -10.36 -14.91 16.81
CA ILE A 275 -10.80 -13.84 15.92
C ILE A 275 -10.05 -13.88 14.59
N LYS A 276 -10.77 -14.21 13.52
CA LYS A 276 -10.23 -14.20 12.16
C LYS A 276 -10.23 -12.80 11.56
N ASP A 277 -9.18 -12.50 10.80
CA ASP A 277 -9.16 -11.32 9.94
C ASP A 277 -10.20 -11.44 8.80
N THR A 278 -10.54 -10.33 8.17
CA THR A 278 -11.51 -10.30 7.05
C THR A 278 -10.86 -10.48 5.68
N ARG A 279 -9.52 -10.50 5.61
CA ARG A 279 -8.79 -10.49 4.34
C ARG A 279 -8.47 -11.90 3.86
N ALA A 280 -7.87 -12.69 4.73
CA ALA A 280 -7.44 -14.06 4.49
C ALA A 280 -8.20 -15.06 5.38
N TYR A 281 -9.10 -14.60 6.25
CA TYR A 281 -9.78 -15.41 7.26
C TYR A 281 -8.79 -16.17 8.16
N GLU A 282 -7.62 -15.58 8.41
CA GLU A 282 -6.56 -16.17 9.22
C GLU A 282 -6.76 -15.81 10.70
N SER A 283 -6.61 -16.80 11.58
CA SER A 283 -6.62 -16.61 13.04
C SER A 283 -5.25 -16.12 13.56
N PRO A 284 -5.15 -15.59 14.79
CA PRO A 284 -3.88 -15.23 15.42
C PRO A 284 -2.85 -16.36 15.37
N LEU A 285 -3.29 -17.61 15.47
CA LEU A 285 -2.41 -18.78 15.35
C LEU A 285 -1.80 -18.92 13.94
N HIS A 286 -2.55 -18.63 12.88
CA HIS A 286 -2.00 -18.59 11.52
C HIS A 286 -0.97 -17.47 11.34
N TRP A 287 -1.20 -16.32 11.99
CA TRP A 287 -0.30 -15.18 11.95
C TRP A 287 1.00 -15.43 12.73
N ALA A 288 0.90 -16.10 13.88
CA ALA A 288 2.06 -16.55 14.66
C ALA A 288 3.00 -17.40 13.83
N LEU A 289 2.46 -18.32 13.03
CA LEU A 289 3.23 -19.26 12.21
C LEU A 289 3.90 -18.64 10.97
N LYS A 290 3.67 -17.35 10.69
CA LYS A 290 4.37 -16.60 9.63
C LYS A 290 5.60 -15.84 10.12
N GLY A 291 5.70 -15.61 11.42
CA GLY A 291 6.83 -14.90 12.01
C GLY A 291 8.02 -15.82 12.24
N ASP A 292 9.16 -15.24 12.60
CA ASP A 292 10.30 -15.98 13.10
C ASP A 292 10.15 -16.22 14.61
N ASN A 293 10.68 -17.33 15.13
CA ASN A 293 10.64 -17.69 16.56
C ASN A 293 9.21 -17.86 17.15
N THR A 294 8.47 -18.81 16.58
CA THR A 294 7.03 -18.99 16.82
C THR A 294 6.70 -19.83 18.06
N ALA A 295 7.65 -20.63 18.57
CA ALA A 295 7.37 -21.66 19.57
C ALA A 295 6.69 -21.10 20.83
N GLY A 296 7.23 -20.05 21.44
CA GLY A 296 6.67 -19.46 22.66
C GLY A 296 5.32 -18.75 22.47
N ILE A 297 5.05 -18.25 21.25
CA ILE A 297 3.77 -17.60 20.92
C ILE A 297 2.70 -18.68 20.68
N VAL A 298 3.06 -19.74 19.95
CA VAL A 298 2.18 -20.86 19.65
C VAL A 298 1.79 -21.58 20.94
N THR A 299 2.73 -21.87 21.84
CA THR A 299 2.39 -22.50 23.13
C THR A 299 1.42 -21.64 23.93
N ALA A 300 1.68 -20.33 24.05
CA ALA A 300 0.78 -19.42 24.76
C ALA A 300 -0.62 -19.38 24.13
N LEU A 301 -0.74 -19.36 22.80
CA LEU A 301 -2.04 -19.38 22.13
C LEU A 301 -2.79 -20.71 22.36
N LEU A 302 -2.07 -21.84 22.33
CA LEU A 302 -2.66 -23.16 22.57
C LEU A 302 -3.12 -23.34 24.02
N ASP A 303 -2.34 -22.87 24.99
CA ASP A 303 -2.69 -22.92 26.41
C ASP A 303 -4.00 -22.17 26.70
N TYR A 304 -4.29 -21.13 25.92
CA TYR A 304 -5.52 -20.33 26.01
C TYR A 304 -6.59 -20.73 24.98
N GLY A 305 -6.51 -21.95 24.43
CA GLY A 305 -7.59 -22.55 23.65
C GLY A 305 -7.71 -22.06 22.20
N ALA A 306 -6.60 -21.67 21.57
CA ALA A 306 -6.59 -21.39 20.13
C ALA A 306 -6.96 -22.64 19.31
N ASP A 307 -7.83 -22.46 18.32
CA ASP A 307 -8.28 -23.54 17.45
C ASP A 307 -7.20 -23.96 16.44
N ILE A 308 -6.65 -25.16 16.64
CA ILE A 308 -5.64 -25.80 15.78
C ILE A 308 -6.20 -26.28 14.44
N ALA A 309 -7.51 -26.48 14.34
CA ALA A 309 -8.18 -26.96 13.13
C ALA A 309 -8.80 -25.81 12.32
N SER A 310 -8.63 -24.58 12.78
CA SER A 310 -9.20 -23.38 12.17
C SER A 310 -8.79 -23.26 10.71
N LEU A 311 -9.75 -23.11 9.81
CA LEU A 311 -9.45 -22.95 8.38
C LEU A 311 -9.29 -21.47 8.01
N SER A 312 -8.23 -21.16 7.26
CA SER A 312 -8.10 -19.91 6.54
C SER A 312 -9.05 -19.84 5.35
N GLY A 313 -9.14 -18.67 4.70
CA GLY A 313 -9.95 -18.45 3.51
C GLY A 313 -9.47 -19.24 2.29
N THR A 314 -8.24 -19.77 2.33
CA THR A 314 -7.70 -20.69 1.33
C THR A 314 -7.84 -22.16 1.74
N GLY A 315 -8.57 -22.45 2.83
CA GLY A 315 -8.72 -23.81 3.37
C GLY A 315 -7.45 -24.37 4.01
N LEU A 316 -6.48 -23.53 4.36
CA LEU A 316 -5.26 -23.98 5.04
C LEU A 316 -5.50 -24.03 6.55
N GLN A 317 -4.96 -25.05 7.20
CA GLN A 317 -4.89 -25.15 8.65
C GLN A 317 -3.59 -24.51 9.15
N PRO A 318 -3.50 -24.16 10.44
CA PRO A 318 -2.27 -23.72 11.08
C PRO A 318 -1.10 -24.66 10.77
N LEU A 319 -1.30 -25.99 10.86
CA LEU A 319 -0.26 -26.97 10.56
C LEU A 319 0.27 -26.87 9.12
N HIS A 320 -0.61 -26.68 8.13
CA HIS A 320 -0.19 -26.44 6.75
C HIS A 320 0.66 -25.16 6.64
N ARG A 321 0.36 -24.14 7.44
CA ARG A 321 1.13 -22.89 7.50
C ARG A 321 2.51 -23.10 8.13
N ALA A 322 2.60 -23.85 9.23
CA ALA A 322 3.86 -24.21 9.88
C ALA A 322 4.81 -24.97 8.94
N ALA A 323 4.26 -25.91 8.16
CA ALA A 323 5.02 -26.65 7.16
C ALA A 323 5.54 -25.76 6.03
N LEU A 324 4.77 -24.74 5.62
CA LEU A 324 5.16 -23.78 4.58
C LEU A 324 6.21 -22.77 5.05
N SER A 325 6.18 -22.38 6.34
CA SER A 325 7.14 -21.43 6.91
C SER A 325 8.40 -22.08 7.47
N GLY A 326 8.46 -23.42 7.54
CA GLY A 326 9.58 -24.13 8.16
C GLY A 326 9.59 -24.02 9.70
N ALA A 327 8.45 -23.66 10.29
CA ALA A 327 8.28 -23.44 11.73
C ALA A 327 7.81 -24.71 12.48
N LEU A 328 8.27 -25.89 12.03
CA LEU A 328 7.86 -27.22 12.49
C LEU A 328 8.68 -27.71 13.68
#